data_AF-A0A2C5Y8P7-F1
#
_entry.id   AF-A0A2C5Y8P7-F1
#
_cell.length_a   1.000
_cell.length_b   1.000
_cell.length_c   1.000
_cell.angle_alpha   90.00
_cell.angle_beta   90.00
_cell.angle_gamma   90.00
#
_symmetry.space_group_name_H-M   'P 1'
#
loop_
_entity.id
_entity.type
_entity.pdbx_description
1 polymer ?
#
loop_
_entity_poly.entity_id
_entity_poly.type
_entity_poly.pdbx_seq_one_letter_code
_entity_poly.pdbx_strand_id
1 'polypeptide(L)'
;MPPLSRLEHSDPCYRLNLTRHSSRGLPVPDLMDQLKQIYLVYIVVHRGQTCDTSDQRHAGLLFAPLENGYYYYFHLVSNGSDAGHVFEIKKGFDPRTSRTALPSVRVGKTAPMTADSLVQVIQAAPIKAKDDEFGDQHWVDGALSGMVAAGYLTQQAYDWGFNKMLQTLIDGSADEVPGLEW
;
A
#
# COMPACT_ATOMS: atom_id res chain seq x y z
N MET A 1 -58.36 54.87 -31.41
CA MET A 1 -57.01 55.41 -31.16
C MET A 1 -56.46 54.77 -29.89
N PRO A 2 -55.19 54.30 -29.89
CA PRO A 2 -54.49 53.63 -28.77
C PRO A 2 -53.85 54.69 -27.82
N PRO A 3 -53.15 54.41 -26.68
CA PRO A 3 -52.03 53.44 -26.46
C PRO A 3 -52.24 52.50 -25.24
N LEU A 4 -51.63 51.33 -25.05
CA LEU A 4 -50.27 50.76 -25.18
C LEU A 4 -49.21 51.28 -24.19
N SER A 5 -48.99 50.53 -23.09
CA SER A 5 -47.71 50.21 -22.39
C SER A 5 -48.02 49.71 -20.97
N ARG A 6 -47.31 48.79 -20.29
CA ARG A 6 -46.31 47.73 -20.60
C ARG A 6 -46.04 47.02 -19.24
N LEU A 7 -45.87 45.68 -19.26
CA LEU A 7 -45.13 44.81 -18.29
C LEU A 7 -45.70 44.70 -16.84
N GLU A 8 -45.75 43.54 -16.16
CA GLU A 8 -44.74 42.48 -16.01
C GLU A 8 -45.35 41.06 -15.86
N HIS A 9 -44.49 40.08 -16.16
CA HIS A 9 -44.68 38.63 -16.10
C HIS A 9 -44.68 38.08 -14.66
N SER A 10 -45.45 37.01 -14.42
CA SER A 10 -44.94 35.79 -13.76
C SER A 10 -45.97 34.67 -13.85
N ASP A 11 -45.71 33.71 -14.75
CA ASP A 11 -46.47 32.47 -14.93
C ASP A 11 -45.76 31.28 -14.24
N PRO A 12 -46.47 30.16 -13.99
CA PRO A 12 -46.32 29.39 -12.76
C PRO A 12 -45.32 28.22 -12.82
N CYS A 13 -44.83 27.86 -11.62
CA CYS A 13 -44.05 26.66 -11.33
C CYS A 13 -44.70 25.37 -11.86
N TYR A 14 -44.12 24.77 -12.90
CA TYR A 14 -44.25 23.33 -13.18
C TYR A 14 -43.11 22.57 -12.50
N ARG A 15 -43.46 21.76 -11.49
CA ARG A 15 -42.54 20.88 -10.76
C ARG A 15 -42.49 19.54 -11.51
N LEU A 16 -41.48 19.34 -12.36
CA LEU A 16 -41.13 18.03 -12.90
C LEU A 16 -40.31 17.26 -11.85
N ASN A 17 -40.92 16.24 -11.24
CA ASN A 17 -40.20 15.26 -10.42
C ASN A 17 -39.36 14.37 -11.35
N LEU A 18 -38.09 14.74 -11.58
CA LEU A 18 -37.09 13.79 -12.05
C LEU A 18 -36.62 12.95 -10.86
N THR A 19 -37.14 11.74 -10.80
CA THR A 19 -36.58 10.63 -10.02
C THR A 19 -35.12 10.45 -10.44
N ARG A 20 -34.19 10.92 -9.60
CA ARG A 20 -32.76 10.64 -9.77
C ARG A 20 -32.55 9.14 -9.57
N HIS A 21 -32.44 8.41 -10.68
CA HIS A 21 -31.76 7.12 -10.67
C HIS A 21 -30.30 7.38 -10.28
N SER A 22 -29.96 7.03 -9.04
CA SER A 22 -28.60 6.94 -8.55
C SER A 22 -27.91 5.77 -9.25
N SER A 23 -27.40 6.01 -10.46
CA SER A 23 -26.39 5.15 -11.06
C SER A 23 -25.14 5.20 -10.18
N ARG A 24 -24.92 4.15 -9.38
CA ARG A 24 -23.62 3.86 -8.77
C ARG A 24 -22.64 3.70 -9.93
N GLY A 25 -21.92 4.77 -10.26
CA GLY A 25 -20.80 4.70 -11.18
C GLY A 25 -19.78 3.73 -10.61
N LEU A 26 -19.39 2.74 -11.41
CA LEU A 26 -18.18 1.97 -11.13
C LEU A 26 -17.01 2.96 -10.99
N PRO A 27 -16.09 2.78 -10.03
CA PRO A 27 -14.93 3.64 -9.93
C PRO A 27 -14.18 3.59 -11.27
N VAL A 28 -14.00 4.75 -11.90
CA VAL A 28 -13.16 4.87 -13.09
C VAL A 28 -11.72 4.65 -12.63
N PRO A 29 -10.98 3.69 -13.20
CA PRO A 29 -9.58 3.49 -12.85
C PRO A 29 -8.80 4.78 -13.12
N ASP A 30 -7.89 5.13 -12.23
CA ASP A 30 -6.98 6.24 -12.47
C ASP A 30 -6.16 5.94 -13.73
N LEU A 31 -6.11 6.88 -14.68
CA LEU A 31 -5.38 6.71 -15.93
C LEU A 31 -3.90 6.36 -15.67
N MET A 32 -3.35 6.86 -14.56
CA MET A 32 -1.98 6.57 -14.14
C MET A 32 -1.78 5.12 -13.69
N ASP A 33 -2.82 4.45 -13.18
CA ASP A 33 -2.76 3.07 -12.71
C ASP A 33 -2.73 2.05 -13.87
N GLN A 34 -3.18 2.46 -15.06
CA GLN A 34 -3.22 1.63 -16.27
C GLN A 34 -1.93 1.67 -17.09
N LEU A 35 -1.06 2.65 -16.86
CA LEU A 35 0.21 2.77 -17.56
C LEU A 35 1.23 1.78 -16.98
N LYS A 36 1.95 1.08 -17.86
CA LYS A 36 3.06 0.23 -17.44
C LYS A 36 4.24 1.11 -17.03
N GLN A 37 4.82 0.81 -15.87
CA GLN A 37 6.01 1.49 -15.39
C GLN A 37 6.91 0.57 -14.58
N ILE A 38 8.13 1.04 -14.34
CA ILE A 38 9.11 0.37 -13.49
C ILE A 38 8.99 0.94 -12.08
N TYR A 39 8.92 0.05 -11.10
CA TYR A 39 8.99 0.41 -9.68
C TYR A 39 10.35 0.04 -9.11
N LEU A 40 10.90 0.92 -8.27
CA LEU A 40 11.92 0.54 -7.31
C LEU A 40 11.25 -0.13 -6.12
N VAL A 41 11.75 -1.32 -5.78
CA VAL A 41 11.19 -2.15 -4.71
C VAL A 41 12.06 -2.01 -3.47
N TYR A 42 11.42 -1.68 -2.36
CA TYR A 42 12.05 -1.59 -1.05
C TYR A 42 11.30 -2.45 -0.04
N ILE A 43 12.05 -3.13 0.82
CA ILE A 43 11.51 -3.66 2.07
C ILE A 43 11.72 -2.58 3.13
N VAL A 44 10.65 -2.24 3.84
CA VAL A 44 10.66 -1.24 4.90
C VAL A 44 10.28 -1.92 6.19
N VAL A 45 11.20 -1.87 7.14
CA VAL A 45 11.05 -2.44 8.48
C VAL A 45 10.85 -1.29 9.45
N HIS A 46 9.85 -1.41 10.31
CA HIS A 46 9.61 -0.48 11.40
C HIS A 46 9.89 -1.17 12.74
N ARG A 47 10.42 -0.39 13.68
CA ARG A 47 10.57 -0.81 15.08
C ARG A 47 9.24 -1.28 15.66
N GLY A 48 9.29 -2.28 16.53
CA GLY A 48 8.10 -2.78 17.23
C GLY A 48 7.47 -1.70 18.11
N GLN A 49 6.14 -1.71 18.22
CA GLN A 49 5.40 -0.67 18.96
C GLN A 49 5.50 -0.83 20.48
N THR A 50 5.54 -2.06 20.97
CA THR A 50 5.55 -2.38 22.41
C THR A 50 6.94 -2.75 22.90
N CYS A 51 7.61 -3.68 22.22
CA CYS A 51 9.05 -3.87 22.34
C CYS A 51 9.69 -4.00 20.96
N ASP A 52 10.96 -3.62 20.85
CA ASP A 52 11.70 -3.61 19.58
C ASP A 52 12.49 -4.90 19.36
N THR A 53 11.84 -6.04 19.56
CA THR A 53 12.38 -7.38 19.27
C THR A 53 12.17 -7.74 17.80
N SER A 54 12.98 -8.66 17.27
CA SER A 54 12.98 -8.99 15.83
C SER A 54 11.63 -9.54 15.33
N ASP A 55 10.90 -10.25 16.17
CA ASP A 55 9.57 -10.83 15.94
C ASP A 55 8.43 -9.79 16.00
N GLN A 56 8.61 -8.70 16.76
CA GLN A 56 7.61 -7.61 16.88
C GLN A 56 7.80 -6.50 15.86
N ARG A 57 8.87 -6.55 15.06
CA ARG A 57 9.09 -5.57 14.01
C ARG A 57 8.14 -5.76 12.85
N HIS A 58 7.57 -4.64 12.45
CA HIS A 58 6.61 -4.58 11.36
C HIS A 58 7.35 -4.48 10.02
N ALA A 59 7.04 -5.33 9.05
CA ALA A 59 7.66 -5.29 7.72
C ALA A 59 6.63 -5.09 6.60
N GLY A 60 7.02 -4.32 5.59
CA GLY A 60 6.19 -4.07 4.41
C GLY A 60 7.00 -3.83 3.16
N LEU A 61 6.31 -3.78 2.02
CA LEU A 61 6.90 -3.54 0.71
C LEU A 61 6.48 -2.17 0.17
N LEU A 62 7.47 -1.36 -0.19
CA LEU A 62 7.27 -0.09 -0.88
C LEU A 62 7.68 -0.22 -2.35
N PHE A 63 6.76 0.16 -3.23
CA PHE A 63 6.98 0.29 -4.66
C PHE A 63 6.96 1.77 -5.02
N ALA A 64 8.14 2.30 -5.33
CA ALA A 64 8.34 3.69 -5.73
C ALA A 64 8.41 3.78 -7.26
N PRO A 65 7.50 4.49 -7.94
CA PRO A 65 7.54 4.62 -9.40
C PRO A 65 8.79 5.36 -9.84
N LEU A 66 9.44 4.92 -10.93
CA LEU A 66 10.61 5.61 -11.48
C LEU A 66 10.27 6.86 -12.27
N GLU A 67 9.10 6.88 -12.92
CA GLU A 67 8.72 7.96 -13.84
C GLU A 67 7.54 8.76 -13.29
N ASN A 68 6.35 8.15 -13.22
CA ASN A 68 5.11 8.85 -12.88
C ASN A 68 4.18 7.96 -12.06
N GLY A 69 3.47 8.54 -11.11
CA GLY A 69 2.42 7.86 -10.35
C GLY A 69 2.65 7.89 -8.84
N TYR A 70 1.88 7.07 -8.14
CA TYR A 70 1.90 7.03 -6.68
C TYR A 70 2.86 5.97 -6.15
N TYR A 71 3.43 6.25 -4.99
CA TYR A 71 3.99 5.20 -4.15
C TYR A 71 2.91 4.20 -3.76
N TYR A 72 3.26 2.92 -3.76
CA TYR A 72 2.42 1.86 -3.25
C TYR A 72 3.12 1.20 -2.06
N TYR A 73 2.58 1.40 -0.86
CA TYR A 73 3.05 0.70 0.33
C TYR A 73 2.07 -0.39 0.72
N PHE A 74 2.56 -1.62 0.79
CA PHE A 74 1.82 -2.81 1.14
C PHE A 74 2.33 -3.35 2.46
N HIS A 75 1.42 -3.68 3.37
CA HIS A 75 1.78 -4.29 4.63
C HIS A 75 0.63 -5.06 5.25
N LEU A 76 0.94 -5.85 6.26
CA LEU A 76 -0.08 -6.46 7.11
C LEU A 76 -0.43 -5.54 8.28
N VAL A 77 -1.63 -5.70 8.82
CA VAL A 77 -2.08 -5.04 10.04
C VAL A 77 -2.76 -6.07 10.92
N SER A 78 -2.39 -6.11 12.19
CA SER A 78 -3.10 -6.92 13.18
C SER A 78 -4.44 -6.28 13.50
N ASN A 79 -5.56 -6.95 13.21
CA ASN A 79 -6.89 -6.35 13.37
C ASN A 79 -7.44 -6.38 14.81
N GLY A 80 -6.57 -6.38 15.83
CA GLY A 80 -6.92 -6.37 17.27
C GLY A 80 -7.84 -7.50 17.78
N SER A 81 -8.32 -8.37 16.90
CA SER A 81 -9.29 -9.43 17.11
C SER A 81 -8.67 -10.78 16.77
N ASP A 82 -9.35 -11.88 17.09
CA ASP A 82 -8.91 -13.25 16.79
C ASP A 82 -8.92 -13.57 15.27
N ALA A 83 -9.28 -12.60 14.42
CA ALA A 83 -9.38 -12.76 12.97
C ALA A 83 -8.02 -12.70 12.23
N GLY A 84 -6.90 -12.45 12.93
CA GLY A 84 -5.55 -12.47 12.36
C GLY A 84 -5.11 -11.20 11.64
N HIS A 85 -4.12 -11.35 10.76
CA HIS A 85 -3.53 -10.26 9.99
C HIS A 85 -4.39 -9.90 8.77
N VAL A 86 -4.52 -8.61 8.49
CA VAL A 86 -5.24 -8.07 7.33
C VAL A 86 -4.26 -7.34 6.43
N PHE A 87 -4.36 -7.57 5.13
CA PHE A 87 -3.58 -6.86 4.12
C PHE A 87 -4.10 -5.44 3.91
N GLU A 88 -3.20 -4.45 3.97
CA GLU A 88 -3.49 -3.04 3.73
C GLU A 88 -2.62 -2.48 2.58
N ILE A 89 -3.21 -1.55 1.81
CA ILE A 89 -2.50 -0.78 0.78
C ILE A 89 -2.60 0.71 1.13
N LYS A 90 -1.46 1.40 1.18
CA LYS A 90 -1.39 2.86 1.27
C LYS A 90 -0.82 3.44 -0.02
N LYS A 91 -1.66 4.17 -0.77
CA LYS A 91 -1.25 4.90 -1.98
C LYS A 91 -0.72 6.28 -1.62
N GLY A 92 0.36 6.72 -2.27
CA GLY A 92 0.96 8.04 -2.08
C GLY A 92 1.73 8.23 -0.76
N PHE A 93 1.96 7.14 -0.02
CA PHE A 93 2.66 7.17 1.27
C PHE A 93 4.06 6.57 1.15
N ASP A 94 5.07 7.28 1.66
CA ASP A 94 6.45 6.78 1.76
C ASP A 94 6.79 6.43 3.24
N PRO A 95 6.71 5.14 3.62
CA PRO A 95 6.96 4.68 5.00
C PRO A 95 8.40 4.92 5.48
N ARG A 96 9.36 5.10 4.56
CA ARG A 96 10.78 5.31 4.90
C ARG A 96 11.03 6.63 5.61
N THR A 97 10.10 7.57 5.47
CA THR A 97 10.16 8.89 6.13
C THR A 97 9.65 8.87 7.57
N SER A 98 9.10 7.75 8.02
CA SER A 98 8.60 7.63 9.40
C SER A 98 9.75 7.52 10.42
N ARG A 99 9.50 7.98 11.65
CA ARG A 99 10.50 7.94 12.74
C ARG A 99 10.86 6.52 13.20
N THR A 100 9.96 5.56 12.97
CA THR A 100 10.15 4.16 13.37
C THR A 100 10.83 3.33 12.29
N ALA A 101 11.01 3.87 11.08
CA ALA A 101 11.65 3.15 10.00
C ALA A 101 13.13 2.88 10.32
N LEU A 102 13.51 1.61 10.27
CA LEU A 102 14.90 1.20 10.17
C LEU A 102 15.43 1.47 8.75
N PRO A 103 16.75 1.43 8.51
CA PRO A 103 17.30 1.56 7.17
C PRO A 103 16.61 0.62 6.17
N SER A 104 15.96 1.19 5.15
CA SER A 104 15.21 0.41 4.16
C SER A 104 16.13 -0.41 3.27
N VAL A 105 15.70 -1.61 2.89
CA VAL A 105 16.44 -2.50 2.00
C VAL A 105 15.95 -2.34 0.57
N ARG A 106 16.82 -1.91 -0.35
CA ARG A 106 16.48 -1.80 -1.78
C ARG A 106 16.62 -3.15 -2.49
N VAL A 107 15.52 -3.84 -2.72
CA VAL A 107 15.50 -5.16 -3.39
C VAL A 107 15.96 -5.06 -4.84
N GLY A 108 15.43 -4.08 -5.59
CA GLY A 108 15.73 -3.97 -7.01
C GLY A 108 14.76 -3.07 -7.76
N LYS A 109 14.59 -3.37 -9.04
CA LYS A 109 13.60 -2.73 -9.92
C LYS A 109 12.73 -3.79 -10.58
N THR A 110 11.46 -3.47 -10.80
CA THR A 110 10.56 -4.39 -11.51
C THR A 110 10.81 -4.36 -13.02
N ALA A 111 10.37 -5.40 -13.73
CA ALA A 111 9.99 -5.24 -15.13
C ALA A 111 8.78 -4.28 -15.24
N PRO A 112 8.54 -3.63 -16.40
CA PRO A 112 7.40 -2.73 -16.56
C PRO A 112 6.05 -3.40 -16.28
N MET A 113 5.25 -2.81 -15.39
CA MET A 113 3.97 -3.36 -14.95
C MET A 113 2.95 -2.26 -14.62
N THR A 114 1.66 -2.61 -14.67
CA THR A 114 0.57 -1.71 -14.25
C THR A 114 0.41 -1.74 -12.73
N ALA A 115 -0.25 -0.73 -12.15
CA ALA A 115 -0.56 -0.74 -10.72
C ALA A 115 -1.53 -1.88 -10.36
N ASP A 116 -2.49 -2.21 -11.23
CA ASP A 116 -3.42 -3.32 -11.01
C ASP A 116 -2.70 -4.67 -10.97
N SER A 117 -1.77 -4.91 -11.90
CA SER A 117 -0.93 -6.11 -11.88
C SER A 117 -0.06 -6.17 -10.61
N LEU A 118 0.42 -5.02 -10.14
CA LEU A 118 1.20 -4.95 -8.90
C LEU A 118 0.35 -5.35 -7.70
N VAL A 119 -0.82 -4.74 -7.54
CA VAL A 119 -1.75 -5.06 -6.46
C VAL A 119 -2.14 -6.54 -6.51
N GLN A 120 -2.49 -7.06 -7.68
CA GLN A 120 -2.91 -8.45 -7.84
C GLN A 120 -1.82 -9.45 -7.43
N VAL A 121 -0.56 -9.24 -7.86
CA VAL A 121 0.54 -10.15 -7.50
C VAL A 121 0.83 -10.10 -6.02
N ILE A 122 0.85 -8.91 -5.42
CA ILE A 122 1.18 -8.74 -4.00
C ILE A 122 0.06 -9.26 -3.09
N GLN A 123 -1.21 -9.08 -3.47
CA GLN A 123 -2.36 -9.60 -2.73
C GLN A 123 -2.46 -11.13 -2.75
N ALA A 124 -1.90 -11.79 -3.77
CA ALA A 124 -1.90 -13.24 -3.86
C ALA A 124 -0.93 -13.92 -2.87
N ALA A 125 -0.07 -13.15 -2.20
CA ALA A 125 0.86 -13.68 -1.21
C ALA A 125 0.10 -14.28 -0.01
N PRO A 126 0.48 -15.50 0.44
CA PRO A 126 -0.19 -16.14 1.55
C PRO A 126 0.00 -15.34 2.84
N ILE A 127 -1.10 -15.08 3.54
CA ILE A 127 -1.09 -14.50 4.89
C ILE A 127 -1.27 -15.66 5.87
N LYS A 128 -0.29 -15.85 6.74
CA LYS A 128 -0.32 -16.91 7.75
C LYS A 128 -1.21 -16.52 8.93
N ALA A 129 -1.55 -17.51 9.75
CA ALA A 129 -2.35 -17.31 10.96
C ALA A 129 -1.63 -16.40 11.97
N LYS A 130 -2.40 -15.74 12.85
CA LYS A 130 -1.93 -14.77 13.84
C LYS A 130 -0.83 -15.28 14.77
N ASP A 131 -0.88 -16.57 15.09
CA ASP A 131 0.01 -17.19 16.07
C ASP A 131 1.34 -17.65 15.43
N ASP A 132 1.54 -17.43 14.12
CA ASP A 132 2.83 -17.68 13.50
C ASP A 132 3.77 -16.51 13.75
N GLU A 133 4.85 -16.79 14.48
CA GLU A 133 5.95 -15.85 14.64
C GLU A 133 6.47 -15.44 13.25
N PHE A 134 6.91 -14.18 13.14
CA PHE A 134 7.43 -13.62 11.90
C PHE A 134 6.41 -13.57 10.74
N GLY A 135 5.13 -13.34 11.04
CA GLY A 135 4.05 -13.27 10.05
C GLY A 135 4.32 -12.28 8.91
N ASP A 136 4.85 -11.09 9.21
CA ASP A 136 5.20 -10.09 8.20
C ASP A 136 6.35 -10.54 7.30
N GLN A 137 7.36 -11.18 7.87
CA GLN A 137 8.53 -11.67 7.13
C GLN A 137 8.13 -12.80 6.20
N HIS A 138 7.28 -13.72 6.65
CA HIS A 138 6.70 -14.77 5.81
C HIS A 138 5.85 -14.20 4.68
N TRP A 139 5.09 -13.13 4.94
CA TRP A 139 4.32 -12.47 3.90
C TRP A 139 5.21 -11.75 2.89
N VAL A 140 6.25 -11.04 3.34
CA VAL A 140 7.25 -10.40 2.46
C VAL A 140 7.94 -11.43 1.57
N ASP A 141 8.34 -12.58 2.14
CA ASP A 141 8.88 -13.73 1.39
C ASP A 141 7.92 -14.15 0.27
N GLY A 142 6.67 -14.49 0.64
CA GLY A 142 5.64 -14.91 -0.31
C GLY A 142 5.36 -13.88 -1.41
N ALA A 143 5.31 -12.59 -1.07
CA ALA A 143 5.06 -11.52 -2.02
C ALA A 143 6.22 -11.33 -3.01
N LEU A 144 7.47 -11.35 -2.54
CA LEU A 144 8.62 -11.23 -3.43
C LEU A 144 8.80 -12.47 -4.30
N SER A 145 8.58 -13.66 -3.75
CA SER A 145 8.55 -14.92 -4.50
C SER A 145 7.49 -14.90 -5.61
N GLY A 146 6.28 -14.41 -5.30
CA GLY A 146 5.23 -14.18 -6.29
C GLY A 146 5.64 -13.21 -7.41
N MET A 147 6.37 -12.14 -7.08
CA MET A 147 6.92 -11.21 -8.07
C MET A 147 7.99 -11.85 -8.96
N VAL A 148 8.81 -12.77 -8.44
CA VAL A 148 9.75 -13.56 -9.25
C VAL A 148 9.02 -14.52 -10.16
N ALA A 149 8.04 -15.27 -9.63
CA ALA A 149 7.24 -16.22 -10.41
C ALA A 149 6.46 -15.54 -11.56
N ALA A 150 5.98 -14.31 -11.33
CA ALA A 150 5.32 -13.49 -12.35
C ALA A 150 6.30 -12.82 -13.35
N GLY A 151 7.61 -12.96 -13.16
CA GLY A 151 8.64 -12.39 -14.03
C GLY A 151 8.88 -10.89 -13.84
N TYR A 152 8.39 -10.30 -12.75
CA TYR A 152 8.61 -8.88 -12.44
C TYR A 152 9.90 -8.62 -11.67
N LEU A 153 10.40 -9.60 -10.92
CA LEU A 153 11.70 -9.55 -10.25
C LEU A 153 12.57 -10.73 -10.70
N THR A 154 13.89 -10.57 -10.57
CA THR A 154 14.83 -11.68 -10.73
C THR A 154 14.99 -12.43 -9.41
N GLN A 155 15.28 -13.73 -9.49
CA GLN A 155 15.61 -14.54 -8.30
C GLN A 155 16.74 -13.90 -7.47
N GLN A 156 17.78 -13.39 -8.14
CA GLN A 156 18.90 -12.71 -7.48
C GLN A 156 18.47 -11.46 -6.69
N ALA A 157 17.54 -10.66 -7.21
CA ALA A 157 17.04 -9.48 -6.51
C ALA A 157 16.26 -9.88 -5.26
N TYR A 158 15.42 -10.92 -5.37
CA TYR A 158 14.72 -11.52 -4.23
C TYR A 158 15.71 -12.05 -3.17
N ASP A 159 16.66 -12.92 -3.55
CA ASP A 159 17.59 -13.56 -2.62
C ASP A 159 18.41 -12.50 -1.87
N TRP A 160 18.91 -11.49 -2.58
CA TRP A 160 19.67 -10.41 -1.98
C TRP A 160 18.82 -9.56 -1.04
N GLY A 161 17.61 -9.16 -1.50
CA GLY A 161 16.71 -8.29 -0.74
C GLY A 161 16.22 -8.95 0.54
N PHE A 162 15.77 -10.20 0.45
CA PHE A 162 15.26 -10.94 1.58
C PHE A 162 16.34 -11.20 2.64
N ASN A 163 17.55 -11.63 2.22
CA ASN A 163 18.67 -11.82 3.15
C ASN A 163 19.07 -10.50 3.84
N LYS A 164 19.03 -9.37 3.12
CA LYS A 164 19.29 -8.05 3.73
C LYS A 164 18.19 -7.61 4.69
N MET A 165 16.93 -8.00 4.48
CA MET A 165 15.87 -7.79 5.46
C MET A 165 16.13 -8.57 6.74
N LEU A 166 16.49 -9.86 6.64
CA LEU A 166 16.83 -10.67 7.81
C LEU A 166 17.99 -10.06 8.60
N GLN A 167 19.04 -9.61 7.90
CA GLN A 167 20.13 -8.87 8.54
C GLN A 167 19.64 -7.58 9.22
N THR A 168 18.74 -6.82 8.59
CA THR A 168 18.19 -5.59 9.19
C THR A 168 17.36 -5.88 10.44
N LEU A 169 16.66 -7.01 10.48
CA LEU A 169 15.92 -7.46 11.66
C LEU A 169 16.85 -7.86 12.81
N ILE A 170 18.01 -8.43 12.52
CA ILE A 170 19.01 -8.80 13.52
C ILE A 170 19.83 -7.56 13.96
N ASP A 171 20.36 -6.78 13.02
CA ASP A 171 21.22 -5.63 13.35
C ASP A 171 20.45 -4.49 14.00
N GLY A 172 19.17 -4.35 13.67
CA GLY A 172 18.32 -3.39 14.37
C GLY A 172 18.03 -3.79 15.81
N SER A 173 18.21 -5.07 16.21
CA SER A 173 18.01 -5.52 17.59
C SER A 173 19.27 -5.17 18.40
N ALA A 174 19.42 -3.89 18.69
CA ALA A 174 20.11 -3.52 19.90
C ALA A 174 19.24 -4.01 21.06
N ASP A 175 19.55 -5.21 21.56
CA ASP A 175 19.23 -5.63 22.91
C ASP A 175 19.86 -4.60 23.85
N GLU A 176 19.12 -3.55 24.16
CA GLU A 176 19.19 -2.66 25.33
C GLU A 176 18.45 -1.37 24.97
N VAL A 177 17.32 -1.15 25.64
CA VAL A 177 16.92 0.22 25.99
C VAL A 177 17.63 0.48 27.31
N PRO A 178 18.72 1.28 27.37
CA PRO A 178 19.24 1.72 28.65
C PRO A 178 18.17 2.58 29.31
N GLY A 179 17.55 2.03 30.36
CA GLY A 179 16.73 2.73 31.36
C GLY A 179 15.74 3.76 30.83
N LEU A 180 14.49 3.35 30.60
CA LEU A 180 13.37 4.28 30.73
C LEU A 180 13.04 4.42 32.22
N GLU A 181 13.74 5.34 32.90
CA GLU A 181 13.07 6.11 33.94
C GLU A 181 12.28 7.24 33.25
N TRP A 182 10.97 7.23 33.51
CA TRP A 182 9.89 8.19 33.19
C TRP A 182 9.55 8.47 31.71
#